data_AF-A0A961I5L0-F1
#
_entry.id   AF-A0A961I5L0-F1
#
_cell.length_a   1.000
_cell.length_b   1.000
_cell.length_c   1.000
_cell.angle_alpha   90.00
_cell.angle_beta   90.00
_cell.angle_gamma   90.00
#
_symmetry.space_group_name_H-M   'P 1'
#
loop_
_entity.id
_entity.type
_entity.pdbx_description
1 polymer ?
#
loop_
_entity_poly.entity_id
_entity_poly.type
_entity_poly.pdbx_seq_one_letter_code
_entity_poly.pdbx_strand_id
1 'polypeptide(L)'
;MEAQPGPEQQGGWGGWRELYRLHILILERYLQESATGRLSGEQTVYLAGMLARQTDPLYRKQIEDLIFESPEDMDRTIRRHDPYIGQNAPIVILARTNAEFLTIDIISRQENSHTVRTFELQIPARYFGIASFYAHQAGNRTLSDIFDSIRKQYELIVRILSGYCRYIEQNSHQLSETVPDRLWQRFGEVINERNNRKENRERQGIDPSRKNHISRREFNGMLNYSSPN
;
A
#
# COMPACT_ATOMS: atom_id res chain seq x y z
N MET A 1 -15.56 -40.20 26.28
CA MET A 1 -14.74 -39.01 26.63
C MET A 1 -14.47 -38.28 25.34
N GLU A 2 -15.40 -37.40 24.96
CA GLU A 2 -15.23 -36.54 23.79
C GLU A 2 -14.36 -35.37 24.23
N ALA A 3 -13.22 -35.19 23.55
CA ALA A 3 -12.32 -34.09 23.77
C ALA A 3 -13.00 -32.78 23.35
N GLN A 4 -13.12 -31.85 24.29
CA GLN A 4 -13.53 -30.48 23.97
C GLN A 4 -12.45 -29.82 23.08
N PRO A 5 -12.83 -29.11 22.01
CA PRO A 5 -11.88 -28.29 21.28
C PRO A 5 -11.46 -27.10 22.17
N GLY A 6 -10.15 -26.83 22.17
CA GLY A 6 -9.51 -25.80 22.99
C GLY A 6 -9.91 -24.36 22.59
N PRO A 7 -9.51 -23.37 23.39
CA PRO A 7 -9.84 -21.97 23.16
C PRO A 7 -8.93 -21.41 22.06
N GLU A 8 -9.28 -21.63 20.80
CA GLU A 8 -8.85 -20.73 19.72
C GLU A 8 -9.72 -19.46 19.78
N GLN A 9 -9.43 -18.64 20.79
CA GLN A 9 -9.99 -17.30 20.91
C GLN A 9 -9.25 -16.34 19.98
N GLN A 10 -10.01 -15.83 19.02
CA GLN A 10 -10.24 -14.39 18.81
C GLN A 10 -9.09 -13.56 18.22
N GLY A 11 -9.34 -13.00 17.03
CA GLY A 11 -8.59 -11.85 16.49
C GLY A 11 -7.86 -12.07 15.18
N GLY A 12 -8.25 -13.04 14.35
CA GLY A 12 -7.72 -13.14 12.99
C GLY A 12 -8.35 -12.09 12.09
N TRP A 13 -7.78 -10.89 12.01
CA TRP A 13 -8.09 -9.96 10.92
C TRP A 13 -7.96 -10.73 9.60
N GLY A 14 -9.00 -10.72 8.77
CA GLY A 14 -8.97 -11.45 7.51
C GLY A 14 -7.82 -10.99 6.60
N GLY A 15 -7.54 -11.77 5.55
CA GLY A 15 -6.36 -11.58 4.71
C GLY A 15 -6.18 -10.13 4.24
N TRP A 16 -4.94 -9.75 3.84
CA TRP A 16 -4.49 -8.37 3.62
C TRP A 16 -5.45 -7.41 2.89
N ARG A 17 -6.36 -7.92 2.06
CA ARG A 17 -7.40 -7.14 1.37
C ARG A 17 -8.43 -6.51 2.31
N GLU A 18 -8.78 -7.19 3.39
CA GLU A 18 -9.69 -6.65 4.42
C GLU A 18 -8.97 -5.60 5.26
N LEU A 19 -7.76 -5.92 5.72
CA LEU A 19 -6.87 -4.96 6.39
C LEU A 19 -6.59 -3.73 5.54
N TYR A 20 -6.43 -3.89 4.23
CA TYR A 20 -6.22 -2.78 3.30
C TYR A 20 -7.37 -1.78 3.29
N ARG A 21 -8.62 -2.26 3.25
CA ARG A 21 -9.80 -1.40 3.29
C ARG A 21 -9.85 -0.62 4.60
N LEU A 22 -9.60 -1.31 5.71
CA LEU A 22 -9.54 -0.72 7.03
C LEU A 22 -8.45 0.36 7.10
N HIS A 23 -7.24 0.07 6.61
CA HIS A 23 -6.13 1.01 6.61
C HIS A 23 -6.44 2.27 5.80
N ILE A 24 -7.13 2.18 4.66
CA ILE A 24 -7.54 3.38 3.89
C ILE A 24 -8.40 4.29 4.77
N LEU A 25 -9.41 3.73 5.43
CA LEU A 25 -10.39 4.47 6.20
C LEU A 25 -9.76 5.13 7.43
N ILE A 26 -8.99 4.37 8.19
CA ILE A 26 -8.37 4.88 9.42
C ILE A 26 -7.26 5.87 9.09
N LEU A 27 -6.43 5.60 8.08
CA LEU A 27 -5.35 6.52 7.69
C LEU A 27 -5.94 7.86 7.25
N GLU A 28 -7.02 7.82 6.48
CA GLU A 28 -7.72 9.03 6.06
C GLU A 28 -8.33 9.78 7.26
N ARG A 29 -8.97 9.07 8.20
CA ARG A 29 -9.47 9.68 9.46
C ARG A 29 -8.33 10.34 10.24
N TYR A 30 -7.22 9.65 10.42
CA TYR A 30 -6.02 10.19 11.07
C TYR A 30 -5.49 11.45 10.37
N LEU A 31 -5.45 11.45 9.03
CA LEU A 31 -5.02 12.62 8.24
C LEU A 31 -6.01 13.80 8.33
N GLN A 32 -7.29 13.56 8.60
CA GLN A 32 -8.29 14.62 8.81
C GLN A 32 -8.20 15.22 10.22
N GLU A 33 -7.92 14.39 11.21
CA GLU A 33 -7.79 14.79 12.62
C GLU A 33 -6.42 15.44 12.91
N SER A 34 -5.38 15.12 12.13
CA SER A 34 -4.03 15.63 12.33
C SER A 34 -3.76 16.95 11.59
N ALA A 35 -3.02 17.86 12.24
CA ALA A 35 -2.52 19.09 11.62
C ALA A 35 -1.36 18.84 10.62
N THR A 36 -0.91 17.59 10.50
CA THR A 36 0.19 17.17 9.63
C THR A 36 -0.33 16.92 8.23
N GLY A 37 -0.08 17.88 7.32
CA GLY A 37 -0.04 17.75 5.85
C GLY A 37 -1.02 16.78 5.16
N ARG A 38 -1.85 17.30 4.24
CA ARG A 38 -2.73 16.44 3.43
C ARG A 38 -1.94 15.65 2.38
N LEU A 39 -1.97 14.32 2.48
CA LEU A 39 -1.60 13.45 1.38
C LEU A 39 -2.69 13.46 0.29
N SER A 40 -2.30 13.26 -0.97
CA SER A 40 -3.24 13.01 -2.06
C SER A 40 -3.93 11.66 -1.91
N GLY A 41 -5.10 11.49 -2.54
CA GLY A 41 -5.85 10.23 -2.47
C GLY A 41 -5.04 9.03 -2.97
N GLU A 42 -4.26 9.20 -4.04
CA GLU A 42 -3.42 8.13 -4.59
C GLU A 42 -2.29 7.72 -3.63
N GLN A 43 -1.67 8.69 -2.94
CA GLN A 43 -0.67 8.42 -1.90
C GLN A 43 -1.30 7.68 -0.71
N THR A 44 -2.45 8.15 -0.21
CA THR A 44 -3.16 7.49 0.91
C THR A 44 -3.49 6.04 0.57
N VAL A 45 -4.05 5.81 -0.62
CA VAL A 45 -4.39 4.46 -1.12
C VAL A 45 -3.13 3.58 -1.22
N TYR A 46 -2.04 4.12 -1.77
CA TYR A 46 -0.78 3.37 -1.87
C TYR A 46 -0.22 2.99 -0.50
N LEU A 47 -0.13 3.95 0.42
CA LEU A 47 0.46 3.75 1.75
C LEU A 47 -0.39 2.81 2.62
N ALA A 48 -1.71 2.91 2.55
CA ALA A 48 -2.61 1.95 3.18
C ALA A 48 -2.37 0.52 2.64
N GLY A 49 -2.14 0.40 1.32
CA GLY A 49 -1.79 -0.86 0.68
C GLY A 49 -0.46 -1.43 1.15
N MET A 50 0.55 -0.56 1.31
CA MET A 50 1.86 -0.94 1.84
C MET A 50 1.73 -1.50 3.26
N LEU A 51 1.04 -0.80 4.15
CA LEU A 51 0.85 -1.24 5.54
C LEU A 51 0.12 -2.59 5.63
N ALA A 52 -0.99 -2.73 4.90
CA ALA A 52 -1.79 -3.94 4.89
C ALA A 52 -1.06 -5.18 4.34
N ARG A 53 -0.18 -4.99 3.35
CA ARG A 53 0.67 -6.07 2.85
C ARG A 53 1.71 -6.48 3.88
N GLN A 54 2.28 -5.51 4.59
CA GLN A 54 3.35 -5.77 5.56
C GLN A 54 2.84 -6.42 6.85
N THR A 55 1.52 -6.41 7.10
CA THR A 55 0.88 -7.23 8.15
C THR A 55 0.57 -8.66 7.71
N ASP A 56 0.74 -9.01 6.43
CA ASP A 56 0.45 -10.34 5.90
C ASP A 56 1.70 -11.26 5.96
N PRO A 57 1.67 -12.34 6.75
CA PRO A 57 2.79 -13.29 6.84
C PRO A 57 3.14 -13.97 5.52
N LEU A 58 2.15 -14.24 4.66
CA LEU A 58 2.38 -14.85 3.35
C LEU A 58 3.12 -13.89 2.43
N TYR A 59 2.73 -12.62 2.45
CA TYR A 59 3.43 -11.60 1.68
C TYR A 59 4.86 -11.42 2.17
N ARG A 60 5.10 -11.37 3.49
CA ARG A 60 6.45 -11.30 4.06
C ARG A 60 7.34 -12.43 3.56
N LYS A 61 6.85 -13.67 3.64
CA LYS A 61 7.59 -14.84 3.15
C LYS A 61 7.91 -14.75 1.64
N GLN A 62 7.00 -14.19 0.84
CA GLN A 62 7.22 -14.03 -0.61
C GLN A 62 8.29 -12.99 -0.96
N ILE A 63 8.49 -11.98 -0.10
CA ILE A 63 9.43 -10.90 -0.37
C ILE A 63 10.80 -11.11 0.28
N GLU A 64 10.97 -12.10 1.16
CA GLU A 64 12.24 -12.38 1.87
C GLU A 64 13.43 -12.44 0.90
N ASP A 65 13.32 -13.20 -0.18
CA ASP A 65 14.39 -13.35 -1.19
C ASP A 65 14.64 -12.09 -2.03
N LEU A 66 13.78 -11.08 -1.91
CA LEU A 66 13.87 -9.81 -2.63
C LEU A 66 14.48 -8.69 -1.78
N ILE A 67 14.66 -8.90 -0.47
CA ILE A 67 15.23 -7.90 0.43
C ILE A 67 16.75 -7.91 0.32
N PHE A 68 17.32 -6.73 0.11
CA PHE A 68 18.76 -6.54 0.03
C PHE A 68 19.36 -6.31 1.42
N GLU A 69 20.51 -6.91 1.65
CA GLU A 69 21.32 -6.70 2.84
C GLU A 69 22.01 -5.33 2.81
N SER A 70 22.32 -4.83 1.61
CA SER A 70 23.06 -3.58 1.42
C SER A 70 22.53 -2.71 0.27
N PRO A 71 22.69 -1.37 0.33
CA PRO A 71 22.43 -0.47 -0.78
C PRO A 71 23.19 -0.82 -2.07
N GLU A 72 24.38 -1.41 -1.95
CA GLU A 72 25.24 -1.80 -3.06
C GLU A 72 24.63 -2.92 -3.92
N ASP A 73 23.78 -3.77 -3.34
CA ASP A 73 23.12 -4.86 -4.08
C ASP A 73 22.11 -4.32 -5.09
N MET A 74 21.43 -3.21 -4.77
CA MET A 74 20.58 -2.49 -5.73
C MET A 74 21.40 -1.96 -6.91
N ASP A 75 22.53 -1.32 -6.62
CA ASP A 75 23.38 -0.74 -7.67
C ASP A 75 23.98 -1.84 -8.56
N ARG A 76 24.38 -2.98 -7.99
CA ARG A 76 24.83 -4.16 -8.74
C ARG A 76 23.71 -4.71 -9.63
N THR A 77 22.49 -4.76 -9.12
CA THR A 77 21.32 -5.25 -9.85
C THR A 77 20.99 -4.34 -11.04
N ILE A 78 21.00 -3.02 -10.84
CA ILE A 78 20.78 -2.04 -11.90
C ILE A 78 21.86 -2.13 -12.98
N ARG A 79 23.15 -2.25 -12.61
CA ARG A 79 24.25 -2.35 -13.59
C ARG A 79 24.20 -3.61 -14.45
N ARG A 80 23.66 -4.70 -13.90
CA ARG A 80 23.47 -5.98 -14.63
C ARG A 80 22.20 -5.99 -15.46
N HIS A 81 21.29 -5.04 -15.22
CA HIS A 81 20.02 -4.93 -15.91
C HIS A 81 20.19 -4.10 -17.17
N ASP A 82 19.93 -4.69 -18.33
CA ASP A 82 19.89 -3.95 -19.59
C ASP A 82 18.50 -3.27 -19.72
N PRO A 83 18.40 -1.93 -19.69
CA PRO A 83 17.11 -1.25 -19.70
C PRO A 83 16.48 -1.30 -21.09
N TYR A 84 15.66 -2.32 -21.34
CA TYR A 84 14.81 -2.42 -22.53
C TYR A 84 13.33 -2.18 -22.21
N ILE A 85 12.61 -1.56 -23.17
CA ILE A 85 11.16 -1.32 -23.08
C ILE A 85 10.45 -2.68 -22.92
N GLY A 86 9.72 -2.84 -21.80
CA GLY A 86 8.98 -4.07 -21.47
C GLY A 86 9.67 -5.00 -20.45
N GLN A 87 10.94 -4.80 -20.13
CA GLN A 87 11.69 -5.61 -19.14
C GLN A 87 12.02 -4.88 -17.85
N ASN A 88 11.52 -3.65 -17.64
CA ASN A 88 11.84 -2.84 -16.46
C ASN A 88 11.07 -3.23 -15.18
N ALA A 89 10.06 -4.11 -15.30
CA ALA A 89 9.23 -4.55 -14.19
C ALA A 89 10.00 -5.16 -12.99
N PRO A 90 11.05 -5.98 -13.18
CA PRO A 90 11.83 -6.55 -12.08
C PRO A 90 12.52 -5.48 -11.22
N ILE A 91 13.12 -4.46 -11.84
CA ILE A 91 13.77 -3.36 -11.10
C ILE A 91 12.75 -2.54 -10.32
N VAL A 92 11.58 -2.27 -10.90
CA VAL A 92 10.48 -1.60 -10.19
C VAL A 92 10.05 -2.42 -8.97
N ILE A 93 9.88 -3.75 -9.12
CA ILE A 93 9.47 -4.64 -8.04
C ILE A 93 10.52 -4.64 -6.93
N LEU A 94 11.80 -4.87 -7.27
CA LEU A 94 12.88 -4.92 -6.29
C LEU A 94 13.04 -3.59 -5.54
N ALA A 95 13.08 -2.48 -6.26
CA ALA A 95 13.21 -1.16 -5.66
C ALA A 95 12.03 -0.82 -4.75
N ARG A 96 10.79 -1.06 -5.22
CA ARG A 96 9.58 -0.84 -4.42
C ARG A 96 9.59 -1.70 -3.16
N THR A 97 9.80 -3.01 -3.29
CA THR A 97 9.75 -3.95 -2.17
C THR A 97 10.77 -3.58 -1.09
N ASN A 98 12.01 -3.27 -1.47
CA ASN A 98 13.04 -2.83 -0.53
C ASN A 98 12.70 -1.47 0.11
N ALA A 99 12.15 -0.52 -0.66
CA ALA A 99 11.73 0.77 -0.13
C ALA A 99 10.63 0.60 0.93
N GLU A 100 9.58 -0.18 0.61
CA GLU A 100 8.48 -0.49 1.52
C GLU A 100 8.99 -1.17 2.80
N PHE A 101 9.81 -2.21 2.66
CA PHE A 101 10.36 -2.96 3.80
C PHE A 101 11.16 -2.05 4.74
N LEU A 102 12.13 -1.29 4.21
CA LEU A 102 12.94 -0.39 5.02
C LEU A 102 12.11 0.74 5.64
N THR A 103 11.06 1.21 4.95
CA THR A 103 10.14 2.22 5.51
C THR A 103 9.48 1.68 6.78
N ILE A 104 8.95 0.46 6.73
CA ILE A 104 8.31 -0.17 7.90
C ILE A 104 9.32 -0.45 9.01
N ASP A 105 10.50 -0.97 8.67
CA ASP A 105 11.56 -1.22 9.66
C ASP A 105 11.96 0.07 10.40
N ILE A 106 12.10 1.19 9.69
CA ILE A 106 12.37 2.50 10.29
C ILE A 106 11.23 2.92 11.24
N ILE A 107 9.97 2.75 10.83
CA ILE A 107 8.81 3.12 11.66
C ILE A 107 8.77 2.27 12.93
N SER A 108 8.92 0.95 12.82
CA SER A 108 8.94 0.03 13.97
C SER A 108 10.11 0.29 14.91
N ARG A 109 11.26 0.74 14.40
CA ARG A 109 12.40 1.14 15.24
C ARG A 109 12.19 2.49 15.93
N GLN A 110 11.49 3.44 15.31
CA GLN A 110 11.15 4.73 15.94
C GLN A 110 10.27 4.58 17.18
N GLU A 111 9.36 3.61 17.17
CA GLU A 111 8.51 3.30 18.33
C GLU A 111 9.36 2.87 19.54
N ASN A 112 10.48 2.19 19.29
CA ASN A 112 11.35 1.63 20.31
C ASN A 112 12.53 2.54 20.71
N SER A 113 12.99 3.40 19.80
CA SER A 113 14.13 4.30 20.01
C SER A 113 13.80 5.63 19.35
N HIS A 114 13.65 6.70 20.16
CA HIS A 114 13.20 8.03 19.73
C HIS A 114 14.16 8.77 18.76
N THR A 115 15.11 8.06 18.15
CA THR A 115 16.14 8.63 17.26
C THR A 115 16.25 7.79 15.99
N VAL A 116 15.80 8.34 14.87
CA VAL A 116 16.18 7.86 13.54
C VAL A 116 17.23 8.77 12.97
N ARG A 117 18.28 8.18 12.42
CA ARG A 117 19.36 8.96 11.82
C ARG A 117 18.92 9.41 10.44
N THR A 118 19.15 10.67 10.09
CA THR A 118 18.72 11.25 8.80
C THR A 118 19.19 10.45 7.58
N PHE A 119 20.36 9.80 7.65
CA PHE A 119 20.85 8.97 6.56
C PHE A 119 20.00 7.71 6.31
N GLU A 120 19.36 7.16 7.34
CA GLU A 120 18.51 5.96 7.21
C GLU A 120 17.27 6.27 6.36
N LEU A 121 16.81 7.52 6.39
CA LEU A 121 15.69 8.00 5.57
C LEU A 121 16.06 8.15 4.09
N GLN A 122 17.35 8.28 3.77
CA GLN A 122 17.79 8.53 2.38
C GLN A 122 17.74 7.26 1.52
N ILE A 123 17.99 6.08 2.10
CA ILE A 123 18.05 4.82 1.35
C ILE A 123 16.69 4.45 0.76
N PRO A 124 15.58 4.40 1.53
CA PRO A 124 14.29 4.03 0.97
C PRO A 124 13.74 5.12 0.04
N ALA A 125 14.01 6.40 0.32
CA ALA A 125 13.70 7.49 -0.60
C ALA A 125 14.39 7.30 -1.96
N ARG A 126 15.68 6.93 -1.97
CA ARG A 126 16.41 6.61 -3.21
C ARG A 126 15.76 5.44 -3.94
N TYR A 127 15.36 4.39 -3.23
CA TYR A 127 14.69 3.24 -3.83
C TYR A 127 13.32 3.59 -4.43
N PHE A 128 12.52 4.45 -3.80
CA PHE A 128 11.32 5.01 -4.43
C PHE A 128 11.65 5.80 -5.70
N GLY A 129 12.77 6.53 -5.73
CA GLY A 129 13.25 7.20 -6.95
C GLY A 129 13.61 6.25 -8.09
N ILE A 130 14.29 5.16 -7.78
CA ILE A 130 14.60 4.10 -8.76
C ILE A 130 13.31 3.48 -9.27
N ALA A 131 12.39 3.11 -8.38
CA ALA A 131 11.09 2.55 -8.76
C ALA A 131 10.31 3.52 -9.65
N SER A 132 10.32 4.82 -9.34
CA SER A 132 9.69 5.87 -10.15
C SER A 132 10.26 5.94 -11.57
N PHE A 133 11.59 6.01 -11.68
CA PHE A 133 12.28 6.09 -12.97
C PHE A 133 11.97 4.88 -13.85
N TYR A 134 12.12 3.66 -13.31
CA TYR A 134 11.88 2.44 -14.09
C TYR A 134 10.39 2.21 -14.38
N ALA A 135 9.47 2.68 -13.52
CA ALA A 135 8.03 2.67 -13.82
C ALA A 135 7.70 3.60 -14.99
N HIS A 136 8.34 4.77 -15.06
CA HIS A 136 8.21 5.68 -16.19
C HIS A 136 8.69 5.03 -17.49
N GLN A 137 9.88 4.42 -17.48
CA GLN A 137 10.45 3.72 -18.63
C GLN A 137 9.62 2.49 -19.05
N ALA A 138 8.85 1.91 -18.13
CA ALA A 138 7.89 0.85 -18.43
C ALA A 138 6.54 1.35 -18.98
N GLY A 139 6.37 2.67 -19.13
CA GLY A 139 5.11 3.30 -19.59
C GLY A 139 4.05 3.47 -18.50
N ASN A 140 4.35 3.17 -17.23
CA ASN A 140 3.42 3.31 -16.11
C ASN A 140 3.57 4.67 -15.42
N ARG A 141 3.03 5.72 -16.05
CA ARG A 141 3.15 7.12 -15.59
C ARG A 141 2.54 7.35 -14.21
N THR A 142 1.31 6.87 -13.97
CA THR A 142 0.65 7.04 -12.66
C THR A 142 1.47 6.45 -11.52
N LEU A 143 2.02 5.24 -11.69
CA LEU A 143 2.83 4.64 -10.65
C LEU A 143 4.17 5.37 -10.46
N SER A 144 4.76 5.87 -11.55
CA SER A 144 5.95 6.73 -11.49
C SER A 144 5.70 8.00 -10.68
N ASP A 145 4.56 8.67 -10.90
CA ASP A 145 4.18 9.91 -10.22
C ASP A 145 3.94 9.66 -8.72
N ILE A 146 3.28 8.56 -8.35
CA ILE A 146 3.10 8.15 -6.95
C ILE A 146 4.46 7.98 -6.26
N PHE A 147 5.38 7.23 -6.87
CA PHE A 147 6.70 6.97 -6.29
C PHE A 147 7.57 8.24 -6.20
N ASP A 148 7.56 9.10 -7.21
CA ASP A 148 8.33 10.35 -7.15
C ASP A 148 7.78 11.30 -6.08
N SER A 149 6.45 11.36 -5.94
CA SER A 149 5.81 12.11 -4.87
C SER A 149 6.19 11.59 -3.49
N ILE A 150 6.18 10.26 -3.29
CA ILE A 150 6.62 9.62 -2.05
C ILE A 150 8.08 9.95 -1.76
N ARG A 151 8.97 9.82 -2.74
CA ARG A 151 10.39 10.15 -2.60
C ARG A 151 10.60 11.59 -2.15
N LYS A 152 9.94 12.55 -2.80
CA LYS A 152 10.08 13.99 -2.50
C LYS A 152 9.59 14.35 -1.10
N GLN A 153 8.61 13.61 -0.58
CA GLN A 153 7.97 13.87 0.71
C GLN A 153 8.33 12.80 1.77
N TYR A 154 9.41 12.05 1.56
CA TYR A 154 9.65 10.82 2.31
C TYR A 154 9.72 11.03 3.83
N GLU A 155 10.40 12.07 4.30
CA GLU A 155 10.47 12.39 5.74
C GLU A 155 9.10 12.70 6.35
N LEU A 156 8.25 13.43 5.61
CA LEU A 156 6.89 13.72 6.03
C LEU A 156 6.05 12.44 6.07
N ILE A 157 6.21 11.56 5.08
CA ILE A 157 5.51 10.28 5.03
C ILE A 157 5.90 9.41 6.22
N VAL A 158 7.19 9.27 6.53
CA VAL A 158 7.63 8.51 7.71
C VAL A 158 7.01 9.08 8.98
N ARG A 159 7.02 10.41 9.17
CA ARG A 159 6.36 11.04 10.31
C ARG A 159 4.86 10.74 10.40
N ILE A 160 4.15 10.83 9.27
CA ILE A 160 2.71 10.53 9.19
C ILE A 160 2.47 9.08 9.57
N LEU A 161 3.24 8.15 9.00
CA LEU A 161 3.07 6.72 9.24
C LEU A 161 3.44 6.33 10.68
N SER A 162 4.51 6.87 11.26
CA SER A 162 4.85 6.65 12.68
C SER A 162 3.81 7.26 13.62
N GLY A 163 3.18 8.38 13.24
CA GLY A 163 2.05 8.93 13.99
C GLY A 163 0.79 8.07 13.86
N TYR A 164 0.56 7.53 12.66
CA TYR A 164 -0.55 6.64 12.36
C TYR A 164 -0.46 5.29 13.10
N CYS A 165 0.71 4.65 13.14
CA CYS A 165 0.90 3.40 13.89
C CYS A 165 0.59 3.59 15.37
N ARG A 166 1.14 4.64 15.99
CA ARG A 166 0.83 5.03 17.39
C ARG A 166 -0.66 5.33 17.59
N TYR A 167 -1.29 5.98 16.62
CA TYR A 167 -2.74 6.25 16.68
C TYR A 167 -3.54 4.95 16.71
N ILE A 168 -3.21 3.95 15.88
CA ILE A 168 -3.88 2.65 15.89
C ILE A 168 -3.67 1.95 17.23
N GLU A 169 -2.44 1.91 17.75
CA GLU A 169 -2.15 1.24 19.02
C GLU A 169 -2.99 1.82 20.17
N GLN A 170 -3.06 3.15 20.25
CA GLN A 170 -3.78 3.87 21.31
C GLN A 170 -5.30 3.80 21.15
N ASN A 171 -5.81 3.71 19.93
CA ASN A 171 -7.25 3.78 19.63
C ASN A 171 -7.83 2.46 19.13
N SER A 172 -7.10 1.36 19.25
CA SER A 172 -7.45 0.03 18.72
C SER A 172 -8.87 -0.42 19.09
N HIS A 173 -9.36 -0.05 20.28
CA HIS A 173 -10.70 -0.35 20.77
C HIS A 173 -11.83 0.56 20.24
N GLN A 174 -11.51 1.70 19.64
CA GLN A 174 -12.46 2.74 19.19
C GLN A 174 -12.57 2.86 17.67
N LEU A 175 -11.80 2.05 16.93
CA LEU A 175 -11.83 1.99 15.47
C LEU A 175 -13.12 1.30 14.99
N SER A 176 -14.21 2.06 14.98
CA SER A 176 -15.47 1.63 14.37
C SER A 176 -15.29 1.46 12.86
N GLU A 177 -15.81 0.36 12.30
CA GLU A 177 -15.84 0.08 10.85
C GLU A 177 -16.77 1.02 10.05
N THR A 178 -17.44 1.96 10.71
CA THR A 178 -18.36 2.89 10.04
C THR A 178 -17.59 3.98 9.27
N VAL A 179 -17.74 3.95 7.95
CA VAL A 179 -17.14 4.92 7.02
C VAL A 179 -17.93 6.24 7.05
N PRO A 180 -17.33 7.39 7.41
CA PRO A 180 -18.01 8.68 7.34
C PRO A 180 -18.38 9.06 5.90
N ASP A 181 -19.56 9.65 5.68
CA ASP A 181 -20.06 10.05 4.35
C ASP A 181 -19.14 11.01 3.58
N ARG A 182 -18.36 11.83 4.29
CA ARG A 182 -17.36 12.73 3.69
C ARG A 182 -16.19 11.96 3.06
N LEU A 183 -15.86 10.76 3.55
CA LEU A 183 -14.86 9.89 2.94
C LEU A 183 -15.38 9.30 1.61
N TRP A 184 -16.67 8.99 1.56
CA TRP A 184 -17.34 8.55 0.34
C TRP A 184 -17.27 9.58 -0.78
N GLN A 185 -17.42 10.87 -0.46
CA GLN A 185 -17.31 11.94 -1.45
C GLN A 185 -15.88 12.05 -2.00
N ARG A 186 -14.85 12.00 -1.14
CA ARG A 186 -13.44 12.16 -1.57
C ARG A 186 -12.94 11.02 -2.46
N PHE A 187 -13.31 9.77 -2.18
CA PHE A 187 -12.89 8.61 -3.00
C PHE A 187 -13.90 8.23 -4.09
N GLY A 188 -15.17 8.60 -3.93
CA GLY A 188 -16.26 8.26 -4.85
C GLY A 188 -16.45 9.25 -6.01
N GLU A 189 -16.02 10.50 -5.86
CA GLU A 189 -16.12 11.52 -6.91
C GLU A 189 -14.97 11.49 -7.93
N VAL A 190 -13.87 10.79 -7.62
CA VAL A 190 -12.77 10.62 -8.57
C VAL A 190 -13.24 9.72 -9.69
N ILE A 191 -13.62 10.33 -10.81
CA ILE A 191 -13.91 9.65 -12.08
C ILE A 191 -12.66 8.86 -12.46
N ASN A 192 -12.63 7.59 -12.09
CA ASN A 192 -11.58 6.68 -12.50
C ASN A 192 -11.81 6.36 -13.98
N GLU A 193 -11.31 7.25 -14.85
CA GLU A 193 -11.45 7.12 -16.31
C GLU A 193 -10.99 5.75 -16.81
N ARG A 194 -10.02 5.13 -16.14
CA ARG A 194 -9.56 3.78 -16.45
C ARG A 194 -10.63 2.74 -16.14
N ASN A 195 -11.33 2.83 -15.00
CA ASN A 195 -12.47 1.97 -14.68
C ASN A 195 -13.65 2.22 -15.61
N ASN A 196 -13.95 3.47 -15.94
CA ASN A 196 -15.03 3.80 -16.89
C ASN A 196 -14.71 3.29 -18.31
N ARG A 197 -13.47 3.40 -18.77
CA ARG A 197 -13.02 2.83 -20.06
C ARG A 197 -13.09 1.31 -20.04
N LYS A 198 -12.79 0.67 -18.91
CA LYS A 198 -12.91 -0.78 -18.73
C LYS A 198 -14.38 -1.22 -18.76
N GLU A 199 -15.25 -0.59 -17.98
CA GLU A 199 -16.70 -0.87 -17.96
C GLU A 199 -17.34 -0.62 -19.33
N ASN A 200 -16.92 0.41 -20.06
CA ASN A 200 -17.39 0.65 -21.42
C ASN A 200 -16.95 -0.45 -22.40
N ARG A 201 -15.72 -0.98 -22.27
CA ARG A 201 -15.24 -2.10 -23.10
C ARG A 201 -15.95 -3.41 -22.76
N GLU A 202 -16.21 -3.66 -21.47
CA GLU A 202 -17.00 -4.82 -21.01
C GLU A 202 -18.45 -4.74 -21.51
N ARG A 203 -19.08 -3.55 -21.48
CA ARG A 203 -20.41 -3.32 -22.08
C ARG A 203 -20.45 -3.53 -23.59
N GLN A 204 -19.32 -3.35 -24.27
CA GLN A 204 -19.16 -3.59 -25.70
C GLN A 204 -18.83 -5.05 -26.03
N GLY A 205 -18.79 -5.96 -25.04
CA GLY A 205 -18.52 -7.38 -25.26
C GLY A 205 -17.06 -7.68 -25.63
N ILE A 206 -16.15 -6.71 -25.45
CA ILE A 206 -14.73 -6.89 -25.69
C ILE A 206 -14.15 -7.50 -24.41
N ASP A 207 -13.80 -8.79 -24.45
CA ASP A 207 -13.13 -9.47 -23.34
C ASP A 207 -11.70 -8.89 -23.19
N PRO A 208 -11.42 -8.08 -22.15
CA PRO A 208 -10.09 -7.62 -21.86
C PRO A 208 -9.39 -8.81 -21.19
N SER A 209 -9.00 -9.79 -22.01
CA SER A 209 -8.41 -11.04 -21.52
C SER A 209 -7.31 -10.75 -20.51
N ARG A 210 -7.38 -11.50 -19.39
CA ARG A 210 -6.52 -11.50 -18.18
C ARG A 210 -7.03 -10.63 -17.04
N LYS A 211 -7.96 -11.21 -16.27
CA LYS A 211 -8.33 -10.79 -14.91
C LYS A 211 -7.08 -10.52 -14.07
N ASN A 212 -6.91 -9.26 -13.64
CA ASN A 212 -6.00 -8.90 -12.55
C ASN A 212 -6.63 -7.99 -11.47
N HIS A 213 -7.85 -7.45 -11.64
CA HIS A 213 -8.50 -6.63 -10.60
C HIS A 213 -10.03 -6.69 -10.61
N ILE A 214 -10.59 -6.52 -9.41
CA ILE A 214 -12.01 -6.56 -9.02
C ILE A 214 -12.81 -5.48 -9.77
N SER A 215 -13.92 -5.86 -10.40
CA SER A 215 -14.86 -4.95 -11.09
C SER A 215 -15.69 -4.12 -10.11
N ARG A 216 -16.33 -3.03 -10.57
CA ARG A 216 -17.23 -2.21 -9.74
C ARG A 216 -18.46 -3.00 -9.26
N ARG A 217 -18.94 -3.95 -10.06
CA ARG A 217 -20.02 -4.87 -9.67
C ARG A 217 -19.57 -5.86 -8.60
N GLU A 218 -18.35 -6.41 -8.72
CA GLU A 218 -17.77 -7.25 -7.67
C GLU A 218 -17.46 -6.43 -6.41
N PHE A 219 -16.99 -5.18 -6.54
CA PHE A 219 -16.80 -4.25 -5.43
C PHE A 219 -18.14 -3.93 -4.74
N ASN A 220 -19.20 -3.63 -5.48
CA ASN A 220 -20.54 -3.39 -4.94
C ASN A 220 -21.17 -4.65 -4.32
N GLY A 221 -20.92 -5.82 -4.92
CA GLY A 221 -21.34 -7.12 -4.35
C GLY A 221 -20.59 -7.48 -3.07
N MET A 222 -19.34 -7.02 -2.92
CA MET A 222 -18.57 -7.15 -1.69
C MET A 222 -18.99 -6.16 -0.59
N LEU A 223 -19.72 -5.09 -0.93
CA LEU A 223 -20.22 -4.08 0.01
C LEU A 223 -21.65 -4.36 0.50
N ASN A 224 -22.46 -5.07 -0.28
CA ASN A 224 -23.86 -5.36 0.02
C ASN A 224 -24.04 -6.80 0.56
N TYR A 225 -23.57 -7.09 1.77
CA TYR A 225 -23.83 -8.36 2.48
C TYR A 225 -25.09 -8.32 3.36
N SER A 226 -26.12 -7.59 2.91
CA SER A 226 -27.43 -7.55 3.60
C SER A 226 -28.55 -7.46 2.57
N SER A 227 -28.66 -8.47 1.72
CA SER A 227 -29.93 -8.84 1.11
C SER A 227 -29.90 -10.34 0.88
N PRO A 228 -30.70 -11.13 1.61
CA PRO A 228 -30.81 -12.55 1.35
C PRO A 228 -31.49 -12.78 -0.01
N ASN A 229 -30.96 -13.72 -0.78
CA ASN A 229 -31.80 -14.57 -1.61
C ASN A 229 -32.14 -15.82 -0.80
#